data_AF-A0A419FEA5-F1
#
_entry.id   AF-A0A419FEA5-F1
#
_cell.length_a   1.000
_cell.length_b   1.000
_cell.length_c   1.000
_cell.angle_alpha   90.00
_cell.angle_beta   90.00
_cell.angle_gamma   90.00
#
_symmetry.space_group_name_H-M   'P 1'
#
loop_
_entity.id
_entity.type
_entity.pdbx_description
1 polymer ?
#
loop_
_entity_poly.entity_id
_entity_poly.type
_entity_poly.pdbx_seq_one_letter_code
_entity_poly.pdbx_strand_id
1 'polypeptide(L)'
;MQSIMDVLQAILAELRKSRPSPEREILDVHQAAEYLGQSEYTVREWVRMRKIPFNRVNGAIKFRRSRLETWIDRGEVKSRQ
;
A
#
# COMPACT_ATOMS: atom_id res chain seq x y z
N MET A 1 -27.26 -14.34 -30.33
CA MET A 1 -27.13 -13.01 -29.69
C MET A 1 -26.66 -13.06 -28.23
N GLN A 2 -26.19 -14.20 -27.69
CA GLN A 2 -25.71 -14.33 -26.30
C GLN A 2 -24.17 -14.21 -26.15
N SER A 3 -23.43 -14.53 -27.20
CA SER A 3 -21.96 -14.66 -27.18
C SER A 3 -21.20 -13.37 -26.80
N ILE A 4 -21.67 -12.19 -27.20
CA ILE A 4 -21.01 -10.91 -26.84
C ILE A 4 -21.16 -10.61 -25.34
N MET A 5 -22.31 -10.96 -24.74
CA MET A 5 -22.52 -10.74 -23.31
C MET A 5 -21.68 -11.69 -22.46
N ASP A 6 -21.48 -12.93 -22.89
CA ASP A 6 -20.64 -13.91 -22.20
C ASP A 6 -19.15 -13.50 -22.24
N VAL A 7 -18.68 -13.02 -23.40
CA VAL A 7 -17.32 -12.49 -23.55
C VAL A 7 -17.13 -11.24 -22.70
N LEU A 8 -18.11 -10.34 -22.66
CA LEU A 8 -18.06 -9.14 -21.83
C LEU A 8 -18.02 -9.50 -20.33
N GLN A 9 -18.80 -10.50 -19.91
CA GLN A 9 -18.78 -10.99 -18.52
C GLN A 9 -17.43 -11.61 -18.15
N ALA A 10 -16.84 -12.41 -19.04
CA ALA A 10 -15.52 -13.01 -18.81
C ALA A 10 -14.43 -11.95 -18.68
N ILE A 11 -14.41 -10.95 -19.56
CA ILE A 11 -13.46 -9.83 -19.51
C ILE A 11 -13.66 -9.01 -18.22
N LEU A 12 -14.90 -8.71 -17.84
CA LEU A 12 -15.20 -7.97 -16.61
C LEU A 12 -14.80 -8.74 -15.35
N ALA A 13 -14.92 -10.06 -15.33
CA ALA A 13 -14.49 -10.91 -14.22
C ALA A 13 -12.95 -10.91 -14.08
N GLU A 14 -12.23 -10.97 -15.20
CA GLU A 14 -10.77 -10.92 -15.21
C GLU A 14 -10.26 -9.53 -14.75
N LEU A 15 -10.85 -8.46 -15.27
CA LEU A 15 -10.53 -7.10 -14.83
C LEU A 15 -10.90 -6.83 -13.37
N ARG A 16 -11.88 -7.55 -12.80
CA ARG A 16 -12.19 -7.47 -11.35
C ARG A 16 -11.11 -8.12 -10.49
N LYS A 17 -10.50 -9.22 -10.92
CA LYS A 17 -9.39 -9.86 -10.20
C LYS A 17 -8.15 -8.98 -10.15
N SER A 18 -7.88 -8.25 -11.23
CA SER A 18 -6.69 -7.39 -11.35
C SER A 18 -6.89 -5.97 -10.84
N ARG A 19 -8.09 -5.60 -10.35
CA ARG A 19 -8.28 -4.27 -9.77
C ARG A 19 -7.49 -4.20 -8.45
N PRO A 20 -6.46 -3.34 -8.34
CA PRO A 20 -5.96 -2.99 -7.03
C PRO A 20 -7.14 -2.46 -6.23
N SER A 21 -7.29 -2.96 -5.00
CA SER A 21 -8.34 -2.50 -4.09
C SER A 21 -8.34 -0.97 -4.01
N PRO A 22 -9.51 -0.30 -3.83
CA PRO A 22 -9.55 1.15 -3.67
C PRO A 22 -8.49 1.55 -2.65
N GLU A 23 -7.61 2.46 -3.07
CA GLU A 23 -6.39 2.80 -2.34
C GLU A 23 -6.71 3.06 -0.88
N ARG A 24 -6.39 2.10 -0.01
CA ARG A 24 -6.73 2.20 1.41
C ARG A 24 -5.88 3.32 1.99
N GLU A 25 -6.55 4.37 2.47
CA GLU A 25 -5.86 5.49 3.14
C GLU A 25 -5.12 5.02 4.40
N ILE A 26 -5.64 3.98 5.06
CA ILE A 26 -5.05 3.38 6.27
C ILE A 26 -4.56 1.97 5.95
N LEU A 27 -3.26 1.75 6.14
CA LEU A 27 -2.57 0.49 5.95
C LEU A 27 -2.25 -0.14 7.31
N ASP A 28 -2.29 -1.47 7.39
CA ASP A 28 -1.62 -2.21 8.45
C ASP A 28 -0.14 -2.46 8.11
N VAL A 29 0.56 -3.24 8.95
CA VAL A 29 1.99 -3.52 8.77
C VAL A 29 2.26 -4.32 7.48
N HIS A 30 1.40 -5.29 7.17
CA HIS A 30 1.55 -6.12 5.97
C HIS A 30 1.40 -5.25 4.72
N GLN A 31 0.33 -4.46 4.67
CA GLN A 31 0.04 -3.57 3.56
C GLN A 31 1.09 -2.46 3.40
N ALA A 32 1.60 -1.90 4.49
CA ALA A 32 2.70 -0.94 4.43
C ALA A 32 3.99 -1.59 3.93
N ALA A 33 4.25 -2.84 4.28
CA ALA A 33 5.41 -3.60 3.80
C ALA A 33 5.31 -3.86 2.28
N GLU A 34 4.16 -4.31 1.81
CA GLU A 34 3.89 -4.45 0.37
C GLU A 34 4.03 -3.11 -0.37
N TYR A 35 3.44 -2.04 0.17
CA TYR A 35 3.49 -0.71 -0.44
C TYR A 35 4.92 -0.16 -0.55
N LEU A 36 5.77 -0.40 0.45
CA LEU A 36 7.16 0.07 0.47
C LEU A 36 8.14 -0.89 -0.21
N GLY A 37 7.69 -2.07 -0.65
CA GLY A 37 8.56 -3.12 -1.17
C GLY A 37 9.57 -3.64 -0.13
N GLN A 38 9.15 -3.78 1.12
CA GLN A 38 10.00 -4.22 2.24
C GLN A 38 9.40 -5.43 2.95
N SER A 39 10.21 -6.10 3.79
CA SER A 39 9.68 -7.16 4.66
C SER A 39 8.89 -6.57 5.83
N GLU A 40 7.87 -7.28 6.32
CA GLU A 40 7.14 -6.88 7.54
C GLU A 40 8.07 -6.71 8.74
N TYR A 41 9.11 -7.56 8.85
CA TYR A 41 10.11 -7.46 9.89
C TYR A 41 10.82 -6.10 9.84
N THR A 42 11.29 -5.68 8.66
CA THR A 42 11.95 -4.40 8.45
C THR A 42 11.05 -3.24 8.83
N VAL A 43 9.77 -3.27 8.42
CA VAL A 43 8.80 -2.22 8.74
C VAL A 43 8.55 -2.16 10.25
N ARG A 44 8.42 -3.29 10.94
CA ARG A 44 8.29 -3.34 12.41
C ARG A 44 9.53 -2.80 13.12
N GLU A 45 10.72 -3.11 12.63
CA GLU A 45 11.97 -2.55 13.15
C GLU A 45 12.05 -1.04 12.96
N TRP A 46 11.62 -0.51 11.80
CA TRP A 46 11.53 0.94 11.61
C TRP A 46 10.53 1.61 12.55
N VAL A 47 9.41 0.97 12.84
CA VAL A 47 8.46 1.45 13.86
C VAL A 47 9.09 1.43 15.25
N ARG A 48 9.78 0.34 15.62
CA ARG A 48 10.50 0.20 16.90
C ARG A 48 11.56 1.28 17.07
N MET A 49 12.32 1.56 16.01
CA MET A 49 13.35 2.61 15.95
C MET A 49 12.78 4.01 15.71
N ARG A 50 11.46 4.17 15.53
CA ARG A 50 10.77 5.43 15.22
C ARG A 50 11.30 6.15 13.96
N LYS A 51 11.71 5.39 12.94
CA LYS A 51 12.24 5.91 11.66
C LYS A 51 11.17 6.20 10.60
N ILE A 52 10.00 5.59 10.73
CA ILE A 52 8.86 5.67 9.81
C ILE A 52 7.66 6.28 10.53
N PRO A 53 6.81 7.10 9.89
CA PRO A 53 5.60 7.62 10.54
C PRO A 53 4.56 6.52 10.74
N PHE A 54 4.09 6.35 11.98
CA PHE A 54 3.05 5.38 12.32
C PHE A 54 2.07 5.96 13.35
N ASN A 55 0.91 5.33 13.47
CA ASN A 55 -0.11 5.58 14.47
C ASN A 55 -0.40 4.30 15.25
N ARG A 56 -0.65 4.42 16.56
CA ARG A 56 -1.19 3.33 17.37
C ARG A 56 -2.67 3.57 17.60
N VAL A 57 -3.50 2.60 17.20
CA VAL A 57 -4.95 2.63 17.36
C VAL A 57 -5.37 1.34 18.03
N ASN A 58 -5.85 1.42 19.27
CA ASN A 58 -6.25 0.26 20.09
C ASN A 58 -5.19 -0.86 20.13
N GLY A 59 -3.91 -0.48 20.31
CA GLY A 59 -2.79 -1.44 20.36
C GLY A 59 -2.28 -1.92 18.99
N ALA A 60 -3.03 -1.69 17.90
CA ALA A 60 -2.59 -2.01 16.55
C ALA A 60 -1.74 -0.87 15.95
N ILE A 61 -0.73 -1.24 15.15
CA ILE A 61 0.06 -0.30 14.35
C ILE A 61 -0.68 -0.06 13.02
N LYS A 62 -0.89 1.21 12.69
CA LYS A 62 -1.51 1.66 11.45
C LYS A 62 -0.66 2.74 10.79
N PHE A 63 -0.70 2.79 9.46
CA PHE A 63 0.01 3.77 8.65
C PHE A 63 -1.00 4.52 7.80
N ARG A 64 -0.83 5.84 7.69
CA ARG A 64 -1.56 6.61 6.67
C ARG A 64 -0.73 6.66 5.41
N ARG A 65 -1.31 6.29 4.28
CA ARG A 65 -0.62 6.28 2.99
C ARG A 65 -0.08 7.65 2.63
N SER A 66 -0.93 8.68 2.71
CA SER A 66 -0.54 10.09 2.50
C SER A 66 0.69 10.53 3.32
N ARG A 67 0.81 10.02 4.55
CA ARG A 67 1.94 10.33 5.44
C ARG A 67 3.20 9.55 5.09
N LEU A 68 3.07 8.32 4.58
CA LEU A 68 4.18 7.55 4.04
C LEU A 68 4.73 8.21 2.78
N GLU A 69 3.87 8.64 1.87
CA GLU A 69 4.25 9.38 0.65
C GLU A 69 5.06 10.64 1.00
N THR A 70 4.49 11.51 1.86
CA THR A 70 5.20 12.71 2.33
C THR A 70 6.55 12.39 3.01
N TRP A 71 6.65 11.25 3.68
CA TRP A 71 7.90 10.82 4.33
C TRP A 71 8.94 10.35 3.31
N ILE A 72 8.52 9.62 2.27
CA ILE A 72 9.38 9.23 1.14
C ILE A 72 9.93 10.48 0.46
N ASP A 73 9.05 11.42 0.11
CA ASP A 73 9.42 12.68 -0.57
C ASP A 73 10.44 13.49 0.24
N ARG A 74 10.33 13.49 1.58
CA ARG A 74 11.30 14.16 2.47
C ARG A 74 12.64 13.43 2.56
N GLY A 75 12.62 12.12 2.39
CA GLY A 75 13.81 11.27 2.38
C GLY A 75 14.55 11.25 1.04
N GLU A 76 13.98 11.84 0.00
CA GLU A 76 14.63 11.97 -1.30
C GLU A 76 15.87 12.85 -1.19
N VAL A 77 17.04 12.21 -1.21
CA VAL A 77 18.28 12.91 -1.46
C VAL A 77 18.29 13.24 -2.95
N LYS A 78 18.08 14.52 -3.30
CA LYS A 78 18.27 14.99 -4.68
C LYS A 78 19.64 14.53 -5.14
N SER A 79 19.68 13.70 -6.18
CA SER A 79 20.96 13.29 -6.73
C SER A 79 21.71 14.57 -7.15
N ARG A 80 23.01 14.62 -6.85
CA ARG A 80 23.87 15.71 -7.33
C ARG A 80 23.95 15.56 -8.86
N GLN A 81 23.10 16.31 -9.57
CA GLN A 81 23.28 16.60 -10.99
C GLN A 81 24.26 17.75 -11.14
#